data_AF-A0A377KE36-F1
#
_entry.id   AF-A0A377KE36-F1
#
_cell.length_a   1.000
_cell.length_b   1.000
_cell.length_c   1.000
_cell.angle_alpha   90.00
_cell.angle_beta   90.00
_cell.angle_gamma   90.00
#
_symmetry.space_group_name_H-M   'P 1'
#
loop_
_entity.id
_entity.type
_entity.pdbx_description
1 polymer ?
#
loop_
_entity_poly.entity_id
_entity_poly.type
_entity_poly.pdbx_seq_one_letter_code
_entity_poly.pdbx_strand_id
1 'polypeptide(L)' 'MASRFRERLLLSEACPLILDYHVALDNAREKARGAKAIGTTGRGIGPAYEDKVARRGLRVGDLFRQRNLR' A
#
# COMPACT_ATOMS: atom_id res chain seq x y z
N MET A 1 20.00 -12.01 -21.42
CA MET A 1 20.28 -10.74 -20.71
C MET A 1 19.44 -10.72 -19.43
N ALA A 2 19.91 -11.34 -18.36
CA ALA A 2 19.24 -11.22 -17.06
C ALA A 2 19.33 -9.75 -16.62
N SER A 3 18.20 -9.15 -16.25
CA SER A 3 18.15 -7.73 -15.92
C SER A 3 18.94 -7.46 -14.65
N ARG A 4 20.08 -6.75 -14.81
CA ARG A 4 21.00 -6.26 -13.77
C ARG A 4 20.31 -5.42 -12.67
N PHE A 5 19.03 -5.08 -12.86
CA PHE A 5 18.18 -4.38 -11.91
C PHE A 5 17.91 -5.19 -10.63
N ARG A 6 17.69 -6.50 -10.72
CA ARG A 6 17.38 -7.33 -9.53
C ARG A 6 18.56 -7.41 -8.56
N GLU A 7 19.79 -7.27 -9.05
CA GLU A 7 21.01 -7.25 -8.24
C GLU A 7 21.21 -5.95 -7.47
N ARG A 8 20.48 -4.88 -7.84
CA ARG A 8 20.63 -3.53 -7.28
C ARG A 8 19.40 -3.04 -6.53
N LEU A 9 18.25 -3.71 -6.68
CA LEU A 9 17.02 -3.36 -5.99
C LEU A 9 16.98 -4.03 -4.62
N LEU A 10 16.94 -3.23 -3.56
CA LEU A 10 16.73 -3.68 -2.20
C LEU A 10 15.42 -3.10 -1.67
N LEU A 11 14.65 -3.91 -0.94
CA LEU A 11 13.39 -3.51 -0.31
C LEU A 11 13.52 -3.64 1.21
N SER A 12 13.02 -2.65 1.94
CA SER A 12 12.92 -2.76 3.39
C SER A 12 11.75 -3.67 3.77
N GLU A 13 11.99 -4.61 4.68
CA GLU A 13 10.94 -5.46 5.25
C GLU A 13 9.86 -4.67 6.00
N ALA A 14 10.20 -3.46 6.48
CA ALA A 14 9.29 -2.58 7.21
C ALA A 14 8.34 -1.79 6.30
N CYS A 15 8.53 -1.83 4.97
CA CYS A 15 7.67 -1.13 4.03
C CYS A 15 6.23 -1.67 4.11
N PRO A 16 5.20 -0.80 4.28
CA PRO A 16 3.81 -1.21 4.19
C PRO A 16 3.49 -1.64 2.76
N LEU A 17 2.60 -2.61 2.62
CA LEU A 17 2.09 -3.05 1.33
C LEU A 17 0.87 -2.21 0.94
N ILE A 18 0.90 -1.65 -0.27
CA ILE A 18 -0.30 -1.14 -0.91
C ILE A 18 -1.00 -2.34 -1.55
N LEU A 19 -2.27 -2.53 -1.22
CA LEU A 19 -3.10 -3.67 -1.63
C LEU A 19 -4.32 -3.12 -2.37
N ASP A 20 -5.02 -3.97 -3.11
CA ASP A 20 -6.11 -3.52 -3.99
C ASP A 20 -7.22 -2.78 -3.24
N TYR A 21 -7.51 -3.15 -1.99
CA TYR A 21 -8.50 -2.45 -1.18
C TYR A 21 -8.07 -1.03 -0.80
N HIS A 22 -6.76 -0.75 -0.69
CA HIS A 22 -6.28 0.61 -0.45
C HIS A 22 -6.61 1.52 -1.64
N VAL A 23 -6.40 1.01 -2.87
CA VAL A 23 -6.77 1.71 -4.11
C VAL A 23 -8.28 1.91 -4.20
N ALA A 24 -9.06 0.86 -3.94
CA ALA A 24 -10.52 0.93 -3.95
C ALA A 24 -11.04 1.95 -2.92
N LEU A 25 -10.47 1.98 -1.73
CA LEU A 25 -10.87 2.90 -0.65
C LEU A 25 -10.50 4.35 -0.97
N ASP A 26 -9.33 4.60 -1.56
CA ASP A 26 -8.89 5.93 -2.01
C ASP A 26 -9.89 6.50 -3.04
N ASN A 27 -10.18 5.72 -4.08
CA ASN A 27 -11.12 6.10 -5.12
C ASN A 27 -12.55 6.29 -4.58
N ALA A 28 -13.01 5.39 -3.69
CA ALA A 28 -14.33 5.49 -3.07
C ALA A 28 -14.46 6.75 -2.22
N ARG A 29 -13.43 7.09 -1.42
CA ARG A 29 -13.42 8.29 -0.58
C ARG A 29 -13.37 9.57 -1.39
N GLU A 30 -12.58 9.62 -2.47
CA GLU A 30 -12.57 10.76 -3.38
C GLU A 30 -13.92 10.96 -4.05
N LYS A 31 -14.53 9.89 -4.57
CA LYS A 31 -15.88 9.95 -5.14
C LYS A 31 -16.91 10.42 -4.12
N ALA A 32 -16.84 9.93 -2.89
CA ALA A 32 -17.76 10.30 -1.81
C ALA A 32 -17.63 11.77 -1.39
N ARG A 33 -16.43 12.36 -1.51
CA ARG A 33 -16.20 13.79 -1.22
C ARG A 33 -16.77 14.72 -2.30
N GLY A 34 -17.00 14.23 -3.52
CA GLY A 34 -17.59 15.00 -4.61
C GLY A 34 -16.84 16.31 -4.87
N ALA A 35 -17.53 17.45 -4.77
CA ALA A 35 -16.93 18.77 -4.95
C ALA A 35 -15.82 19.12 -3.94
N LYS A 36 -15.72 18.37 -2.82
CA LYS A 36 -14.67 18.53 -1.80
C LYS A 36 -13.55 17.48 -1.93
N ALA A 37 -13.45 16.82 -3.08
CA ALA A 37 -12.37 15.89 -3.36
C ALA A 37 -11.00 16.58 -3.23
N ILE A 38 -9.98 15.82 -2.82
CA ILE A 38 -8.62 16.35 -2.61
C ILE A 38 -7.86 16.41 -3.94
N GLY A 39 -8.17 15.50 -4.87
CA GLY A 39 -7.37 15.24 -6.07
C GLY A 39 -6.27 14.22 -5.81
N THR A 40 -6.61 13.08 -5.18
CA THR A 40 -5.60 12.03 -4.94
C THR A 40 -5.16 11.37 -6.25
N THR A 41 -4.02 10.68 -6.23
CA THR A 41 -3.53 9.92 -7.39
C THR A 41 -4.31 8.62 -7.62
N GLY A 42 -5.24 8.25 -6.72
CA GLY A 42 -5.99 7.00 -6.79
C GLY A 42 -5.14 5.74 -6.62
N ARG A 43 -3.94 5.86 -6.04
CA ARG A 43 -2.99 4.74 -5.88
C ARG A 43 -3.04 4.10 -4.48
N GLY A 44 -3.97 4.51 -3.62
CA GLY A 44 -4.11 3.90 -2.29
C GLY A 44 -3.05 4.33 -1.28
N ILE A 45 -2.31 5.42 -1.55
CA ILE A 45 -1.22 5.89 -0.69
C ILE A 45 -1.77 6.31 0.69
N GLY A 46 -2.81 7.13 0.71
CA GLY A 46 -3.44 7.59 1.96
C GLY A 46 -3.93 6.42 2.83
N PRO A 47 -4.79 5.54 2.30
CA PRO A 47 -5.23 4.34 3.01
C PRO A 47 -4.09 3.45 3.52
N ALA A 48 -3.06 3.18 2.73
CA ALA A 48 -1.93 2.36 3.19
C ALA A 48 -1.14 3.00 4.34
N TYR A 49 -0.99 4.32 4.35
CA TYR A 49 -0.39 5.04 5.46
C TYR A 49 -1.30 5.11 6.69
N GLU A 50 -2.62 5.19 6.52
CA GLU A 50 -3.59 5.08 7.61
C GLU A 50 -3.46 3.72 8.31
N ASP A 51 -3.40 2.64 7.54
CA ASP A 51 -3.21 1.27 8.03
C ASP A 51 -1.86 1.10 8.76
N LYS A 52 -0.79 1.70 8.23
CA LYS A 52 0.52 1.75 8.89
C LYS A 52 0.44 2.42 10.26
N VAL A 53 -0.18 3.61 10.34
CA VAL A 53 -0.28 4.38 11.59
C VAL A 53 -1.21 3.68 12.60
N ALA A 54 -2.29 3.07 12.12
CA ALA A 54 -3.21 2.29 12.94
C ALA A 54 -2.65 0.91 13.37
N ARG A 55 -1.44 0.54 12.90
CA ARG A 55 -0.76 -0.74 13.20
C ARG A 55 -1.58 -1.97 12.78
N ARG A 56 -2.36 -1.84 11.69
CA ARG A 56 -3.18 -2.92 11.12
C ARG A 56 -2.78 -3.32 9.70
N GLY A 57 -1.94 -2.52 9.04
CA GLY A 57 -1.45 -2.81 7.69
C GLY A 57 -0.38 -3.91 7.64
N LEU A 58 -0.38 -4.68 6.55
CA LEU A 58 0.66 -5.66 6.24
C LEU A 58 1.94 -4.97 5.77
N ARG A 59 3.09 -5.55 6.12
CA ARG A 59 4.42 -5.13 5.65
C ARG A 59 5.06 -6.21 4.79
N VAL A 60 6.09 -5.85 4.03
CA VAL A 60 6.86 -6.81 3.22
C VAL A 60 7.34 -8.00 4.07
N GLY A 61 7.80 -7.73 5.30
CA GLY A 61 8.26 -8.78 6.23
C GLY A 61 7.18 -9.81 6.60
N ASP A 62 5.90 -9.45 6.54
CA ASP A 62 4.80 -10.37 6.86
C ASP A 62 4.62 -11.45 5.77
N LEU A 63 5.10 -11.21 4.55
CA LEU A 63 5.06 -12.17 3.45
C LEU A 63 5.93 -13.42 3.72
N PHE A 64 6.96 -13.30 4.57
CA PHE A 64 7.82 -14.43 4.91
C PHE A 64 7.18 -15.41 5.89
N ARG A 65 6.04 -15.06 6.52
CA ARG A 65 5.31 -15.94 7.43
C ARG A 65 3.82 -15.88 7.12
N GLN A 66 3.31 -16.91 6.44
CA GLN A 66 1.91 -17.00 6.02
C GLN A 66 0.90 -16.77 7.16
N ARG A 67 1.23 -17.15 8.40
CA ARG A 67 0.39 -16.90 9.59
C ARG A 67 0.11 -15.41 9.85
N ASN A 68 0.96 -14.52 9.37
CA ASN A 68 0.80 -13.07 9.50
C ASN A 68 -0.15 -12.49 8.45
N LEU A 69 -0.44 -13.23 7.38
CA LEU A 69 -1.39 -12.87 6.33
C LEU A 69 -2.79 -13.29 6.78
N ARG A 70 -3.46 -12.40 7.50
CA ARG A 70 -4.83 -12.58 8.00
C ARG A 70 -5.84 -11.87 7.12
#